data_AF-A0A974MUF3-F1
#
_entry.id   AF-A0A974MUF3-F1
#
_cell.length_a   1.000
_cell.length_b   1.000
_cell.length_c   1.000
_cell.angle_alpha   90.00
_cell.angle_beta   90.00
_cell.angle_gamma   90.00
#
_symmetry.space_group_name_H-M   'P 1'
#
loop_
_entity.id
_entity.type
_entity.pdbx_description
1 polymer ?
#
loop_
_entity_poly.entity_id
_entity_poly.type
_entity_poly.pdbx_seq_one_letter_code
_entity_poly.pdbx_strand_id
1 'polypeptide(L)'
;MASNLNMNIDDVLKQSGNQKTYTAADQREKSIGGRPRIDESEKLTKQISLYLNEGEFEFLTEYAKRNYMNKNSVVRMLIARAMVE
;
A
#
# COMPACT_ATOMS: atom_id res chain seq x y z
N MET A 1 -21.72 -17.99 -36.77
CA MET A 1 -20.43 -17.78 -37.46
C MET A 1 -19.67 -16.72 -36.69
N ALA A 2 -18.87 -17.11 -35.70
CA ALA A 2 -18.02 -16.17 -34.99
C ALA A 2 -16.78 -15.94 -35.86
N SER A 3 -16.74 -14.80 -36.56
CA SER A 3 -15.52 -14.37 -37.23
C SER A 3 -14.45 -14.17 -36.16
N ASN A 4 -13.39 -14.99 -36.24
CA ASN A 4 -12.22 -14.89 -35.38
C ASN A 4 -11.68 -13.45 -35.42
N LEU A 5 -11.88 -12.71 -34.32
CA LEU A 5 -11.19 -11.45 -34.06
C LEU A 5 -9.70 -11.77 -33.87
N ASN A 6 -8.97 -11.83 -34.98
CA ASN A 6 -7.51 -11.84 -34.97
C ASN A 6 -7.06 -10.41 -34.62
N MET A 7 -7.18 -10.05 -33.34
CA MET A 7 -6.63 -8.80 -32.85
C MET A 7 -5.11 -8.92 -32.83
N ASN A 8 -4.45 -8.15 -33.68
CA ASN A 8 -3.01 -8.02 -33.68
C ASN A 8 -2.58 -7.33 -32.37
N ILE A 9 -1.95 -8.09 -31.48
CA ILE A 9 -1.53 -7.64 -30.15
C ILE A 9 -0.60 -6.42 -30.27
N ASP A 10 0.22 -6.35 -31.31
CA ASP A 10 1.14 -5.23 -31.55
C ASP A 10 0.41 -3.93 -31.87
N ASP A 11 -0.75 -3.99 -32.53
CA ASP A 11 -1.56 -2.80 -32.84
C ASP A 11 -2.37 -2.33 -31.63
N VAL A 12 -2.79 -3.26 -30.75
CA VAL A 12 -3.43 -2.94 -29.46
C VAL A 12 -2.43 -2.27 -28.51
N LEU A 13 -1.19 -2.77 -28.46
CA LEU A 13 -0.15 -2.22 -27.60
C LEU A 13 0.31 -0.83 -28.04
N LYS A 14 0.31 -0.51 -29.35
CA LYS A 14 0.60 0.84 -29.85
C LYS A 14 -0.42 1.88 -29.39
N GLN A 15 -1.71 1.53 -29.27
CA GLN A 15 -2.72 2.45 -28.73
C GLN A 15 -2.60 2.68 -27.21
N SER A 16 -1.99 1.74 -26.47
CA SER A 16 -1.75 1.87 -25.03
C SER A 16 -0.56 2.79 -24.67
N GLY A 17 0.17 3.30 -25.67
CA GLY A 17 1.47 3.94 -25.48
C GLY A 17 1.50 5.29 -24.77
N ASN A 18 0.36 5.91 -24.41
CA ASN A 18 0.40 7.20 -23.71
C ASN A 18 -0.81 7.55 -22.82
N GLN A 19 -1.61 6.57 -22.39
CA GLN A 19 -2.59 6.83 -21.32
C GLN A 19 -1.94 6.62 -19.95
N LYS A 20 -0.99 7.50 -19.61
CA LYS A 20 -0.56 7.66 -18.22
C LYS A 20 -1.74 8.26 -17.43
N THR A 21 -2.59 7.41 -16.89
CA THR A 21 -3.70 7.79 -15.98
C THR A 21 -3.21 8.59 -14.76
N TYR A 22 -1.95 8.40 -14.36
CA TYR A 22 -1.31 9.13 -13.26
C TYR A 22 -1.03 10.61 -13.57
N THR A 23 -0.60 10.96 -14.80
CA THR A 23 -0.21 12.36 -15.11
C THR A 23 -1.37 13.34 -15.09
N ALA A 24 -2.59 12.92 -15.45
CA ALA A 24 -3.76 13.80 -15.46
C ALA A 24 -4.31 14.04 -14.03
N ALA A 25 -4.25 13.04 -13.15
CA ALA A 25 -4.63 13.17 -11.75
C ALA A 25 -3.60 14.01 -10.96
N ASP A 26 -2.30 13.76 -11.20
CA ASP A 26 -1.20 14.52 -10.58
C ASP A 26 -1.20 16.00 -11.01
N GLN A 27 -1.54 16.31 -12.27
CA GLN A 27 -1.67 17.69 -12.74
C GLN A 27 -2.91 18.40 -12.16
N ARG A 28 -4.01 17.68 -11.90
CA ARG A 28 -5.20 18.23 -11.22
C ARG A 28 -4.94 18.56 -9.75
N GLU A 29 -4.20 17.72 -9.03
CA GLU A 29 -3.86 18.00 -7.63
C GLU A 29 -2.96 19.24 -7.47
N LYS A 30 -2.04 19.46 -8.41
CA LYS A 30 -1.19 20.68 -8.43
C LYS A 30 -1.96 21.97 -8.74
N SER A 31 -3.02 21.90 -9.54
CA SER A 31 -3.71 23.09 -10.07
C SER A 31 -4.95 23.51 -9.25
N ILE A 32 -5.55 22.60 -8.48
CA ILE A 32 -6.79 22.85 -7.72
C ILE A 32 -6.51 23.22 -6.24
N GLY A 33 -5.25 23.28 -5.82
CA GLY A 33 -4.91 23.46 -4.40
C GLY A 33 -5.19 22.17 -3.63
N GLY A 34 -4.63 21.05 -4.11
CA GLY A 34 -4.63 19.80 -3.37
C GLY A 34 -4.04 19.99 -1.97
N ARG A 35 -4.59 19.27 -0.97
CA ARG A 35 -4.14 19.34 0.42
C ARG A 35 -2.61 19.29 0.47
N PRO A 36 -1.95 20.16 1.27
CA PRO A 36 -0.50 20.10 1.42
C PRO A 36 -0.10 18.67 1.74
N ARG A 37 0.85 18.10 0.98
CA ARG A 37 1.49 16.86 1.40
C ARG A 37 2.14 17.17 2.76
N ILE A 38 1.52 16.66 3.83
CA ILE A 38 2.06 16.80 5.19
C ILE A 38 3.46 16.20 5.15
N ASP A 39 4.45 16.99 5.54
CA ASP A 39 5.82 16.54 5.62
C ASP A 39 5.91 15.34 6.58
N GLU A 40 6.77 14.37 6.30
CA GLU A 40 6.88 13.18 7.17
C GLU A 40 7.29 13.52 8.59
N SER A 41 8.01 14.63 8.76
CA SER A 41 8.39 15.21 10.05
C SER A 41 7.18 15.65 10.90
N GLU A 42 6.08 16.04 10.23
CA GLU A 42 4.84 16.54 10.85
C GLU A 42 3.79 15.44 11.05
N LYS A 43 4.01 14.23 10.51
CA LYS A 43 3.09 13.10 10.70
C LYS A 43 3.16 12.63 12.16
N LEU A 44 2.05 12.79 12.88
CA LEU A 44 1.84 12.21 14.21
C LEU A 44 2.09 10.69 14.25
N THR A 45 1.89 10.01 13.13
CA THR A 45 2.19 8.58 12.99
C THR A 45 3.43 8.39 12.14
N LYS A 46 4.55 8.06 12.79
CA LYS A 46 5.76 7.62 12.10
C LYS A 46 5.56 6.20 11.60
N GLN A 47 5.83 5.98 10.31
CA GLN A 47 5.92 4.65 9.75
C GLN A 47 7.25 4.04 10.16
N ILE A 48 7.22 2.80 10.63
CA ILE A 48 8.42 2.03 10.98
C ILE A 48 8.41 0.72 10.22
N SER A 49 9.58 0.30 9.76
CA SER A 49 9.79 -1.02 9.16
C SER A 49 10.37 -1.94 10.21
N LEU A 50 9.76 -3.11 10.39
CA LEU A 50 10.22 -4.14 11.30
C LEU A 50 10.57 -5.39 10.50
N TYR A 51 11.75 -5.93 10.74
CA TYR A 51 12.20 -7.18 10.15
C TYR A 51 11.97 -8.30 11.16
N LEU A 52 11.22 -9.30 10.74
CA LEU A 52 10.91 -10.48 11.54
C LEU A 52 11.46 -11.71 10.82
N ASN A 53 11.92 -12.70 11.56
CA ASN A 53 12.15 -14.02 10.99
C ASN A 53 10.80 -14.72 10.70
N GLU A 54 10.86 -15.84 9.97
CA GLU A 54 9.65 -16.56 9.54
C GLU A 54 8.78 -17.01 10.73
N GLY A 55 9.40 -17.60 11.76
CA GLY A 55 8.68 -18.07 12.95
C GLY A 55 8.02 -16.95 13.75
N GLU A 56 8.68 -15.79 13.87
CA GLU A 56 8.12 -14.59 14.51
C GLU A 56 6.91 -14.06 13.73
N PHE A 57 7.01 -14.04 12.39
CA PHE A 57 5.93 -13.59 11.54
C PHE A 57 4.72 -14.53 11.58
N GLU A 58 4.96 -15.84 11.60
CA GLU A 58 3.92 -16.86 11.78
C GLU A 58 3.24 -16.71 13.14
N PHE A 59 4.03 -16.61 14.22
CA PHE A 59 3.51 -16.38 15.56
C PHE A 59 2.62 -15.14 15.60
N LEU A 60 3.11 -14.01 15.08
CA LEU A 60 2.36 -12.75 15.04
C LEU A 60 1.05 -12.92 14.27
N THR A 61 1.10 -13.63 13.14
CA THR A 61 -0.07 -13.84 12.29
C THR A 61 -1.11 -14.72 12.96
N GLU A 62 -0.72 -15.83 13.58
CA GLU A 62 -1.62 -16.73 14.28
C GLU A 62 -2.19 -16.10 15.54
N TYR A 63 -1.38 -15.39 16.31
CA TYR A 63 -1.85 -14.64 17.48
C TYR A 63 -2.86 -13.57 17.09
N ALA A 64 -2.58 -12.79 16.04
CA ALA A 64 -3.48 -11.76 15.53
C ALA A 64 -4.84 -12.34 15.09
N LYS A 65 -4.83 -13.47 14.36
CA LYS A 65 -6.05 -14.17 13.95
C LYS A 65 -6.87 -14.65 15.14
N ARG A 66 -6.26 -15.34 16.10
CA ARG A 66 -6.95 -15.90 17.28
C ARG A 66 -7.63 -14.83 18.12
N ASN A 67 -7.03 -13.63 18.18
CA ASN A 67 -7.52 -12.53 18.99
C ASN A 67 -8.35 -11.50 18.19
N TYR A 68 -8.63 -11.76 16.91
CA TYR A 68 -9.33 -10.82 16.01
C TYR A 68 -8.71 -9.41 15.99
N MET A 69 -7.37 -9.36 16.07
CA MET A 69 -6.59 -8.12 16.11
C MET A 69 -5.81 -7.90 14.82
N ASN A 70 -5.57 -6.64 14.46
CA ASN A 70 -4.60 -6.31 13.41
C ASN A 70 -3.17 -6.57 13.93
N LYS A 71 -2.30 -7.15 13.10
CA LYS A 71 -0.87 -7.38 13.39
C LYS A 71 -0.19 -6.12 13.95
N ASN A 72 -0.47 -4.95 13.38
CA ASN A 72 0.10 -3.68 13.84
C ASN A 72 -0.34 -3.33 15.28
N SER A 73 -1.58 -3.64 15.64
CA SER A 73 -2.09 -3.43 17.00
C SER A 73 -1.44 -4.38 17.99
N VAL A 74 -1.23 -5.65 17.60
CA VAL A 74 -0.52 -6.64 18.41
C VAL A 74 0.91 -6.17 18.69
N VAL A 75 1.65 -5.75 17.65
CA VAL A 75 3.02 -5.23 17.80
C VAL A 75 3.06 -4.03 18.74
N ARG A 76 2.16 -3.05 18.57
CA ARG A 76 2.08 -1.88 19.46
C ARG A 76 1.78 -2.27 20.91
N MET A 77 0.88 -3.23 21.13
CA MET A 77 0.57 -3.76 22.46
C MET A 77 1.80 -4.41 23.11
N LEU A 78 2.55 -5.22 22.35
CA LEU A 78 3.77 -5.86 22.85
C LEU A 78 4.85 -4.83 23.22
N ILE A 79 5.08 -3.83 22.36
CA ILE A 79 6.01 -2.73 22.63
C ILE A 79 5.59 -1.96 23.88
N ALA A 80 4.30 -1.62 24.01
CA ALA A 80 3.80 -0.88 25.17
C ALA A 80 3.99 -1.66 26.48
N ARG A 81 3.78 -2.98 26.48
CA ARG A 81 4.05 -3.83 27.65
C ARG A 81 5.53 -3.83 28.03
N ALA A 82 6.40 -4.00 27.04
CA ALA A 82 7.85 -4.01 27.25
C ALA A 82 8.45 -2.66 27.71
N MET A 83 7.72 -1.55 27.55
CA MET A 83 8.14 -0.23 28.04
C MET A 83 7.69 0.07 29.48
N VAL A 84 6.75 -0.71 30.02
CA VAL A 84 6.22 -0.53 31.38
C VAL A 84 6.92 -1.46 32.38
N GLU A 85 7.47 -2.58 31.89
CA GLU A 85 8.41 -3.45 32.62
C GLU A 85 9.83 -2.86 32.64
#